data_AF-A0A967CGH1-F1
#
_entry.id   AF-A0A967CGH1-F1
#
_cell.length_a   1.000
_cell.length_b   1.000
_cell.length_c   1.000
_cell.angle_alpha   90.00
_cell.angle_beta   90.00
_cell.angle_gamma   90.00
#
_symmetry.space_group_name_H-M   'P 1'
#
loop_
_entity.id
_entity.type
_entity.pdbx_description
1 polymer ?
#
loop_
_entity_poly.entity_id
_entity_poly.type
_entity_poly.pdbx_seq_one_letter_code
_entity_poly.pdbx_strand_id
1 'polypeptide(L)'
;MELKQTREGALRLGSAASAAAVAGTLGLFDAREAGAQASELPRGRTLRMVFGGSGGKFTDTGIGNPYAAGATHQIGNAALWEPLFYYSAFADDMIPWLATGYSYAEDFSALTVNIRKGAEWGDGQAFTANDVAFTFNLLKDNQKLTYGGDMKKYIDAPPRRCELRLPPPIATVSHSLLIFQ
;
A
#
# COMPACT_ATOMS: atom_id res chain seq x y z
N MET A 1 -43.94 -8.85 33.19
CA MET A 1 -43.67 -9.88 32.18
C MET A 1 -42.24 -9.70 31.73
N GLU A 2 -41.41 -10.70 32.02
CA GLU A 2 -39.99 -10.80 31.71
C GLU A 2 -39.68 -10.58 30.23
N LEU A 3 -38.43 -10.20 29.93
CA LEU A 3 -37.54 -11.02 29.09
C LEU A 3 -36.11 -10.47 29.19
N LYS A 4 -35.33 -11.05 30.10
CA LYS A 4 -33.86 -10.94 30.14
C LYS A 4 -33.31 -11.64 28.89
N GLN A 5 -32.81 -10.89 27.91
CA GLN A 5 -32.01 -11.49 26.83
C GLN A 5 -30.57 -11.69 27.32
N THR A 6 -30.32 -12.86 27.89
CA THR A 6 -28.98 -13.36 28.22
C THR A 6 -28.24 -13.81 26.96
N ARG A 7 -26.94 -13.51 26.93
CA ARG A 7 -25.99 -13.57 25.80
C ARG A 7 -25.62 -14.97 25.26
N GLU A 8 -26.39 -16.02 25.49
CA GLU A 8 -25.96 -17.40 25.17
C GLU A 8 -26.92 -18.23 24.28
N GLY A 9 -27.76 -17.58 23.47
CA GLY A 9 -28.89 -18.26 22.81
C GLY A 9 -28.89 -18.36 21.29
N ALA A 10 -27.83 -18.02 20.56
CA ALA A 10 -27.89 -18.02 19.09
C ALA A 10 -26.57 -18.40 18.45
N LEU A 11 -26.33 -19.70 18.28
CA LEU A 11 -25.51 -20.27 17.19
C LEU A 11 -25.49 -21.81 17.31
N ARG A 12 -26.64 -22.43 17.05
CA ARG A 12 -26.73 -23.81 16.56
C ARG A 12 -27.91 -23.87 15.60
N LEU A 13 -27.65 -23.83 14.30
CA LEU A 13 -28.42 -24.48 13.25
C LEU A 13 -27.76 -24.16 11.90
N GLY A 14 -27.37 -25.18 11.13
CA GLY A 14 -26.90 -25.01 9.76
C GLY A 14 -25.92 -26.07 9.29
N SER A 15 -26.34 -27.33 9.29
CA SER A 15 -25.61 -28.44 8.68
C SER A 15 -25.69 -28.39 7.15
N ALA A 16 -24.55 -28.60 6.49
CA ALA A 16 -24.30 -29.20 5.17
C ALA A 16 -25.23 -28.92 3.98
N ALA A 17 -24.67 -28.30 2.93
CA ALA A 17 -25.01 -28.63 1.54
C ALA A 17 -23.75 -28.49 0.66
N SER A 18 -23.24 -29.64 0.20
CA SER A 18 -22.16 -29.77 -0.78
C SER A 18 -22.60 -29.31 -2.17
N ALA A 19 -21.72 -28.60 -2.87
CA ALA A 19 -21.73 -28.53 -4.33
C ALA A 19 -20.30 -28.67 -4.85
N ALA A 20 -19.92 -29.90 -5.21
CA ALA A 20 -18.72 -30.17 -5.99
C ALA A 20 -19.09 -30.21 -7.48
N ALA A 21 -18.46 -29.37 -8.30
CA ALA A 21 -18.48 -29.51 -9.75
C ALA A 21 -17.19 -28.94 -10.39
N VAL A 22 -16.29 -29.88 -10.69
CA VAL A 22 -15.39 -30.06 -11.86
C VAL A 22 -14.86 -28.82 -12.62
N ALA A 23 -13.54 -28.62 -12.59
CA ALA A 23 -12.67 -28.60 -13.80
C ALA A 23 -11.21 -28.30 -13.40
N GLY A 24 -10.34 -29.31 -13.47
CA GLY A 24 -8.90 -29.11 -13.41
C GLY A 24 -8.31 -29.05 -14.81
N THR A 25 -7.41 -28.08 -15.05
CA THR A 25 -6.13 -28.22 -15.76
C THR A 25 -5.48 -26.85 -15.97
N LEU A 26 -4.64 -26.46 -15.00
CA LEU A 26 -3.39 -25.69 -15.13
C LEU A 26 -2.85 -25.63 -13.71
N GLY A 27 -1.98 -26.59 -13.38
CA GLY A 27 -1.50 -26.77 -12.01
C GLY A 27 -0.61 -25.61 -11.57
N LEU A 28 -1.20 -24.58 -10.97
CA LEU A 28 -0.62 -23.69 -9.97
C LEU A 28 -1.81 -23.17 -9.14
N PHE A 29 -1.84 -23.54 -7.85
CA PHE A 29 -2.85 -23.23 -6.82
C PHE A 29 -4.12 -24.12 -6.83
N ASP A 30 -4.08 -25.16 -5.99
CA ASP A 30 -5.28 -25.85 -5.51
C ASP A 30 -6.03 -24.88 -4.57
N ALA A 31 -7.11 -24.27 -5.05
CA ALA A 31 -7.96 -23.35 -4.27
C ALA A 31 -8.89 -24.12 -3.32
N ARG A 32 -8.36 -25.16 -2.66
CA ARG A 32 -9.04 -25.85 -1.56
C ARG A 32 -8.84 -25.04 -0.29
N GLU A 33 -9.91 -24.39 0.12
CA GLU A 33 -10.19 -23.91 1.47
C GLU A 33 -9.00 -23.28 2.21
N ALA A 34 -8.87 -21.96 2.09
CA ALA A 34 -8.32 -21.15 3.17
C ALA A 34 -9.30 -21.13 4.37
N GLY A 35 -9.63 -22.31 4.89
CA GLY A 35 -10.20 -22.56 6.20
C GLY A 35 -9.07 -22.91 7.17
N ALA A 36 -7.94 -22.20 7.11
CA ALA A 36 -6.94 -22.31 8.15
C ALA A 36 -7.58 -21.74 9.42
N GLN A 37 -8.02 -22.64 10.30
CA GLN A 37 -8.42 -22.29 11.65
C GLN A 37 -7.22 -21.59 12.27
N ALA A 38 -7.32 -20.27 12.47
CA ALA A 38 -6.21 -19.44 12.89
C ALA A 38 -5.57 -20.10 14.12
N SER A 39 -4.32 -20.53 13.97
CA SER A 39 -3.54 -21.05 15.10
C SER A 39 -3.56 -20.02 16.22
N GLU A 40 -3.57 -20.49 17.48
CA GLU A 40 -3.61 -19.59 18.62
C GLU A 40 -2.33 -18.72 18.62
N LEU A 41 -2.46 -17.50 18.10
CA LEU A 41 -1.34 -16.57 17.98
C LEU A 41 -0.92 -16.13 19.39
N PRO A 42 0.39 -16.13 19.73
CA PRO A 42 0.87 -15.69 21.03
C PRO A 42 0.40 -14.27 21.36
N ARG A 43 -0.52 -14.12 22.32
CA ARG A 43 -1.16 -12.83 22.63
C ARG A 43 -0.17 -11.72 22.98
N GLY A 44 0.94 -12.06 23.65
CA GLY A 44 1.97 -11.09 24.02
C GLY A 44 2.85 -10.58 22.87
N ARG A 45 2.70 -11.13 21.64
CA ARG A 45 3.46 -10.73 20.45
C ARG A 45 2.57 -10.50 19.22
N THR A 46 1.27 -10.30 19.42
CA THR A 46 0.32 -10.15 18.31
C THR A 46 -0.56 -8.95 18.54
N LEU A 47 -0.44 -7.95 17.67
CA LEU A 47 -1.42 -6.89 17.56
C LEU A 47 -2.59 -7.38 16.73
N ARG A 48 -3.78 -7.44 17.32
CA ARG A 48 -5.02 -7.71 16.60
C ARG A 48 -5.68 -6.40 16.22
N MET A 49 -5.58 -6.04 14.94
CA MET A 49 -6.25 -4.86 14.41
C MET A 49 -7.67 -5.22 13.98
N VAL A 50 -8.61 -4.31 14.26
CA VAL A 50 -9.99 -4.38 13.74
C VAL A 50 -10.20 -3.09 12.97
N PHE A 51 -10.26 -3.19 11.64
CA PHE A 51 -10.49 -2.05 10.76
C PHE A 51 -11.81 -2.24 10.03
N GLY A 52 -12.59 -1.17 9.88
CA GLY A 52 -13.89 -1.21 9.20
C GLY A 52 -13.70 -1.25 7.69
N GLY A 53 -13.68 -2.44 7.10
CA GLY A 53 -13.82 -2.58 5.64
C GLY A 53 -15.24 -2.32 5.16
N SER A 54 -15.47 -2.36 3.85
CA SER A 54 -16.82 -2.21 3.28
C SER A 54 -17.70 -3.40 3.70
N GLY A 55 -18.78 -3.12 4.43
CA GLY A 55 -19.67 -4.17 4.95
C GLY A 55 -19.05 -5.10 6.00
N GLY A 56 -18.01 -4.65 6.72
CA GLY A 56 -17.36 -5.44 7.77
C GLY A 56 -16.42 -6.55 7.25
N LYS A 57 -16.08 -6.53 5.96
CA LYS A 57 -15.12 -7.43 5.33
C LYS A 57 -13.93 -6.64 4.79
N PHE A 58 -12.74 -7.22 4.90
CA PHE A 58 -11.58 -6.74 4.16
C PHE A 58 -11.80 -7.04 2.68
N THR A 59 -11.75 -6.02 1.83
CA THR A 59 -12.00 -6.14 0.38
C THR A 59 -10.71 -6.13 -0.44
N ASP A 60 -9.59 -5.87 0.22
CA ASP A 60 -8.24 -5.73 -0.31
C ASP A 60 -7.35 -6.94 -0.01
N THR A 61 -7.92 -8.01 0.55
CA THR A 61 -7.19 -9.25 0.83
C THR A 61 -6.56 -9.81 -0.45
N GLY A 62 -5.24 -10.02 -0.41
CA GLY A 62 -4.46 -10.50 -1.56
C GLY A 62 -3.89 -9.39 -2.45
N ILE A 63 -4.21 -8.11 -2.18
CA ILE A 63 -3.62 -6.97 -2.89
C ILE A 63 -2.35 -6.52 -2.17
N GLY A 64 -1.20 -7.00 -2.62
CA GLY A 64 0.11 -6.58 -2.09
C GLY A 64 0.73 -5.37 -2.80
N ASN A 65 0.19 -4.97 -3.95
CA ASN A 65 0.69 -3.83 -4.71
C ASN A 65 -0.04 -2.54 -4.28
N PRO A 66 0.67 -1.51 -3.77
CA PRO A 66 0.04 -0.28 -3.29
C PRO A 66 -0.57 0.56 -4.42
N TYR A 67 -0.17 0.33 -5.67
CA TYR A 67 -0.65 1.04 -6.86
C TYR A 67 -1.81 0.34 -7.57
N ALA A 68 -2.24 -0.83 -7.08
CA ALA A 68 -3.38 -1.53 -7.65
C ALA A 68 -4.70 -0.85 -7.29
N ALA A 69 -5.68 -0.92 -8.19
CA ALA A 69 -7.03 -0.45 -7.89
C ALA A 69 -7.62 -1.26 -6.73
N GLY A 70 -8.17 -0.56 -5.73
CA GLY A 70 -8.73 -1.19 -4.52
C GLY A 70 -7.70 -1.43 -3.40
N ALA A 71 -6.42 -1.12 -3.62
CA ALA A 71 -5.44 -1.10 -2.54
C ALA A 71 -5.78 -0.03 -1.50
N THR A 72 -5.55 -0.32 -0.22
CA THR A 72 -5.66 0.65 0.87
C THR A 72 -4.44 0.57 1.78
N HIS A 73 -3.92 1.74 2.16
CA HIS A 73 -2.81 1.84 3.12
C HIS A 73 -3.26 1.53 4.55
N GLN A 74 -4.56 1.62 4.84
CA GLN A 74 -5.11 1.66 6.19
C GLN A 74 -5.12 0.31 6.94
N ILE A 75 -4.97 -0.81 6.21
CA ILE A 75 -5.28 -2.15 6.74
C ILE A 75 -4.03 -3.05 6.82
N GLY A 76 -2.85 -2.52 6.48
CA GLY A 76 -1.58 -3.22 6.64
C GLY A 76 -0.54 -2.89 5.59
N ASN A 77 -0.94 -2.40 4.41
CA ASN A 77 0.01 -2.01 3.38
C ASN A 77 0.97 -0.92 3.84
N ALA A 78 0.54 0.01 4.71
CA ALA A 78 1.42 1.01 5.32
C ALA A 78 2.50 0.42 6.26
N ALA A 79 2.38 -0.84 6.66
CA ALA A 79 3.42 -1.55 7.42
C ALA A 79 4.35 -2.38 6.52
N LEU A 80 4.00 -2.55 5.24
CA LEU A 80 4.80 -3.29 4.26
C LEU A 80 5.62 -2.36 3.37
N TRP A 81 5.04 -1.21 3.00
CA TRP A 81 5.64 -0.23 2.11
C TRP A 81 6.03 1.02 2.91
N GLU A 82 7.26 1.49 2.67
CA GLU A 82 7.82 2.64 3.36
C GLU A 82 7.88 3.85 2.42
N PRO A 83 7.40 5.03 2.85
CA PRO A 83 7.40 6.22 2.00
C PRO A 83 8.79 6.89 1.97
N LEU A 84 8.98 7.80 1.01
CA LEU A 84 10.15 8.68 1.00
C LEU A 84 10.12 9.67 2.17
N PHE A 85 8.95 10.24 2.43
CA PHE A 85 8.68 11.15 3.54
C PHE A 85 7.36 10.79 4.20
N TYR A 86 7.28 10.95 5.50
CA TYR A 86 6.05 10.75 6.27
C TYR A 86 5.48 12.11 6.69
N TYR A 87 4.22 12.39 6.36
CA TYR A 87 3.58 13.62 6.81
C TYR A 87 2.79 13.38 8.09
N SER A 88 3.15 14.13 9.14
CA SER A 88 2.41 14.14 10.39
C SER A 88 1.45 15.32 10.41
N ALA A 89 0.15 15.06 10.18
CA ALA A 89 -0.87 16.11 10.22
C ALA A 89 -1.00 16.77 11.61
N PHE A 90 -0.61 16.08 12.68
CA PHE A 90 -0.66 16.64 14.04
C PHE A 90 0.54 17.55 14.36
N ALA A 91 1.68 17.30 13.73
CA ALA A 91 2.87 18.13 13.88
C ALA A 91 3.00 19.18 12.77
N ASP A 92 2.17 19.09 11.73
CA ASP A 92 2.27 19.86 10.48
C ASP A 92 3.69 19.80 9.89
N ASP A 93 4.28 18.59 9.91
CA ASP A 93 5.68 18.39 9.56
C ASP A 93 5.89 17.19 8.64
N MET A 94 6.90 17.31 7.78
CA MET A 94 7.34 16.29 6.84
C MET A 94 8.58 15.59 7.41
N ILE A 95 8.36 14.40 7.95
CA ILE A 95 9.39 13.58 8.59
C ILE A 95 10.16 12.81 7.51
N PRO A 96 11.48 12.99 7.36
CA PRO A 96 12.28 12.24 6.40
C PRO A 96 12.36 10.75 6.77
N TRP A 97 11.99 9.86 5.85
CA TRP A 97 11.98 8.41 6.05
C TRP A 97 13.03 7.73 5.17
N LEU A 98 12.67 7.20 3.99
CA LEU A 98 13.64 6.68 3.00
C LEU A 98 14.43 7.78 2.30
N ALA A 99 13.93 9.01 2.30
CA ALA A 99 14.68 10.19 1.87
C ALA A 99 15.20 10.98 3.09
N THR A 100 16.29 11.72 2.89
CA THR A 100 16.91 12.59 3.89
C THR A 100 16.55 14.06 3.69
N GLY A 101 16.06 14.42 2.50
CA GLY A 101 15.68 15.78 2.15
C GLY A 101 15.46 15.93 0.66
N TYR A 102 15.02 17.11 0.24
CA TYR A 102 14.83 17.46 -1.16
C TYR A 102 15.16 18.94 -1.40
N SER A 103 15.42 19.30 -2.65
CA SER A 103 15.65 20.68 -3.08
C SER A 103 15.04 20.93 -4.46
N TYR A 104 14.42 22.10 -4.64
CA TYR A 104 13.94 22.54 -5.94
C TYR A 104 15.04 23.27 -6.72
N ALA A 105 15.00 23.17 -8.04
CA ALA A 105 15.73 24.07 -8.93
C ALA A 105 15.19 25.50 -8.80
N GLU A 106 16.01 26.51 -9.12
CA GLU A 106 15.64 27.92 -8.99
C GLU A 106 14.40 28.31 -9.81
N ASP A 107 14.22 27.67 -10.97
CA ASP A 107 13.07 27.84 -11.86
C ASP A 107 11.90 26.89 -11.53
N PHE A 108 12.02 26.14 -10.43
CA PHE A 108 11.12 25.08 -10.00
C PHE A 108 10.94 23.93 -11.00
N SER A 109 11.67 23.87 -12.11
CA SER A 109 11.47 22.85 -13.15
C SER A 109 11.93 21.43 -12.75
N ALA A 110 12.67 21.32 -11.65
CA ALA A 110 13.17 20.06 -11.14
C ALA A 110 13.13 19.99 -9.61
N LEU A 111 12.89 18.78 -9.10
CA LEU A 111 12.98 18.41 -7.70
C LEU A 111 14.07 17.33 -7.54
N THR A 112 15.10 17.63 -6.77
CA THR A 112 16.13 16.65 -6.39
C THR A 112 15.80 16.05 -5.04
N VAL A 113 15.74 14.72 -4.94
CA VAL A 113 15.49 14.01 -3.67
C VAL A 113 16.72 13.21 -3.25
N ASN A 114 17.15 13.39 -2.01
CA ASN A 114 18.33 12.74 -1.44
C ASN A 114 17.93 11.44 -0.74
N ILE A 115 18.31 10.28 -1.30
CA ILE A 115 17.96 8.97 -0.74
C ILE A 115 18.88 8.60 0.45
N ARG A 116 18.29 8.02 1.50
CA ARG A 116 19.00 7.53 2.69
C ARG A 116 19.93 6.38 2.31
N LYS A 117 21.16 6.41 2.85
CA LYS A 117 22.13 5.33 2.68
C LYS A 117 21.90 4.22 3.71
N GLY A 118 22.12 2.97 3.31
CA GLY A 118 22.00 1.80 4.18
C GLY A 118 20.58 1.28 4.39
N ALA A 119 19.60 1.81 3.63
CA ALA A 119 18.29 1.18 3.53
C ALA A 119 18.39 -0.08 2.66
N GLU A 120 17.70 -1.14 3.07
CA GLU A 120 17.68 -2.44 2.39
C GLU A 120 16.24 -2.92 2.28
N TRP A 121 15.93 -3.59 1.18
CA TRP A 121 14.69 -4.32 1.01
C TRP A 121 14.67 -5.55 1.93
N GLY A 122 13.49 -6.12 2.15
CA GLY A 122 13.32 -7.32 2.98
C GLY A 122 14.06 -8.56 2.47
N ASP A 123 14.53 -8.56 1.22
CA ASP A 123 15.36 -9.61 0.61
C ASP A 123 16.87 -9.35 0.75
N GLY A 124 17.27 -8.24 1.37
CA GLY A 124 18.67 -7.83 1.56
C GLY A 124 19.27 -7.02 0.41
N GLN A 125 18.52 -6.71 -0.65
CA GLN A 125 19.01 -5.81 -1.70
C GLN A 125 19.04 -4.37 -1.20
N ALA A 126 20.11 -3.63 -1.52
CA ALA A 126 20.20 -2.22 -1.14
C ALA A 126 19.11 -1.40 -1.85
N PHE A 127 18.39 -0.57 -1.09
CA PHE A 127 17.47 0.42 -1.64
C PHE A 127 18.24 1.59 -2.22
N THR A 128 17.94 1.93 -3.47
CA THR A 128 18.64 2.97 -4.21
C THR A 128 17.66 3.90 -4.92
N ALA A 129 18.19 5.02 -5.40
CA ALA A 129 17.41 5.95 -6.18
C ALA A 129 16.97 5.40 -7.56
N ASN A 130 17.54 4.27 -8.01
CA ASN A 130 17.05 3.57 -9.20
C ASN A 130 15.69 2.92 -8.94
N ASP A 131 15.42 2.44 -7.72
CA ASP A 131 14.14 1.84 -7.35
C ASP A 131 13.04 2.90 -7.37
N VAL A 132 13.35 4.08 -6.86
CA VAL A 132 12.47 5.27 -6.93
C VAL A 132 12.18 5.64 -8.39
N ALA A 133 13.23 5.73 -9.22
CA ALA A 133 13.07 6.04 -10.64
C ALA A 133 12.26 4.96 -11.38
N PHE A 134 12.45 3.69 -11.04
CA PHE A 134 11.67 2.58 -11.59
C PHE A 134 10.18 2.75 -11.28
N THR A 135 9.82 3.00 -10.02
CA THR A 135 8.43 3.19 -9.61
C THR A 135 7.76 4.37 -10.33
N PHE A 136 8.44 5.52 -10.43
CA PHE A 136 7.91 6.66 -11.16
C PHE A 136 7.68 6.39 -12.65
N ASN A 137 8.63 5.71 -13.30
CA ASN A 137 8.49 5.31 -14.70
C ASN A 137 7.36 4.28 -14.90
N LEU A 138 7.27 3.28 -14.01
CA LEU A 138 6.21 2.27 -14.03
C LEU A 138 4.83 2.92 -13.99
N LEU A 139 4.62 3.89 -13.10
CA LEU A 139 3.36 4.62 -12.97
C LEU A 139 3.09 5.51 -14.18
N LYS A 140 4.09 6.25 -14.65
CA LYS A 140 3.99 7.10 -15.85
C LYS A 140 3.53 6.31 -17.08
N ASP A 141 4.07 5.10 -17.25
CA ASP A 141 3.79 4.24 -18.40
C ASP A 141 2.46 3.48 -18.25
N ASN A 142 1.92 3.38 -17.03
CA ASN A 142 0.71 2.62 -16.73
C ASN A 142 -0.37 3.48 -16.04
N GLN A 143 -1.10 4.26 -16.83
CA GLN A 143 -2.20 5.12 -16.36
C GLN A 143 -3.36 4.37 -15.66
N LYS A 144 -3.44 3.04 -15.79
CA LYS A 144 -4.43 2.22 -15.08
C LYS A 144 -4.10 2.01 -13.60
N LEU A 145 -2.84 2.21 -13.21
CA LEU A 145 -2.42 2.18 -11.83
C LEU A 145 -2.84 3.46 -11.12
N THR A 146 -3.10 3.35 -9.82
CA THR A 146 -3.31 4.51 -8.95
C THR A 146 -2.11 5.46 -9.10
N TYR A 147 -2.38 6.76 -9.27
CA TYR A 147 -1.39 7.82 -9.56
C TYR A 147 -0.72 7.79 -10.94
N GLY A 148 -0.98 6.80 -11.81
CA GLY A 148 -0.34 6.74 -13.13
C GLY A 148 -0.72 7.91 -14.04
N GLY A 149 -1.97 8.37 -13.98
CA GLY A 149 -2.42 9.59 -14.68
C GLY A 149 -1.70 10.85 -14.21
N ASP A 150 -1.48 10.99 -12.90
CA ASP A 150 -0.74 12.10 -12.31
C ASP A 150 0.73 12.06 -12.72
N MET A 151 1.37 10.88 -12.67
CA MET A 151 2.77 10.73 -13.08
C MET A 151 2.97 11.10 -14.55
N LYS A 152 2.04 10.72 -15.44
CA LYS A 152 2.10 11.11 -16.84
C LYS A 152 1.97 12.62 -17.04
N LYS A 153 1.18 13.29 -16.21
CA LYS A 153 0.99 14.73 -16.26
C LYS A 153 2.20 15.50 -15.72
N TYR A 154 2.82 15.02 -14.65
CA TYR A 154 3.84 15.78 -13.91
C TYR A 154 5.27 15.35 -14.21
N ILE A 155 5.52 14.23 -14.88
CA ILE A 155 6.87 13.74 -15.16
C ILE A 155 7.19 13.89 -16.64
N ASP A 156 7.87 14.99 -17.00
CA ASP A 156 8.20 15.30 -18.39
C ASP A 156 9.26 14.34 -18.95
N ALA A 157 10.29 14.05 -18.17
CA ALA A 157 11.40 13.17 -18.53
C ALA A 157 11.54 12.03 -17.52
N PRO A 158 11.94 10.81 -17.95
CA PRO A 158 12.16 9.71 -17.03
C PRO A 158 13.20 10.15 -15.97
N PRO A 159 12.89 10.03 -14.67
CA PRO A 159 13.79 10.51 -13.62
C PRO A 159 15.14 9.81 -13.74
N ARG A 160 16.20 10.60 -13.91
CA ARG A 160 17.57 10.10 -13.89
C ARG A 160 18.07 10.17 -12.47
N ARG A 161 18.03 9.02 -11.80
CA ARG A 161 18.75 8.69 -10.57
C ARG A 161 18.51 9.53 -9.32
N CYS A 162 17.90 10.72 -9.34
CA CYS A 162 17.54 11.53 -8.15
C CYS A 162 16.74 12.79 -8.51
N GLU A 163 16.58 13.10 -9.80
CA GLU A 163 15.96 14.33 -10.29
C GLU A 163 14.62 14.03 -10.94
N LEU A 164 13.55 14.55 -10.34
CA LEU A 164 12.21 14.55 -10.89
C LEU A 164 11.99 15.86 -11.65
N ARG A 165 11.86 15.81 -12.97
CA ARG A 165 11.58 16.98 -13.79
C ARG A 165 10.07 17.19 -13.92
N LEU A 166 9.61 18.36 -13.50
CA LEU A 166 8.20 18.74 -13.41
C LEU A 166 7.87 19.86 -14.42
N PRO A 167 6.73 19.81 -15.12
CA PRO A 167 6.32 20.90 -16.01
C PRO A 167 5.88 22.13 -15.20
N PRO A 168 6.27 23.36 -15.63
CA PRO A 168 5.75 24.59 -15.02
C PRO A 168 4.28 24.85 -15.42
N PRO A 169 3.44 25.51 -14.59
CA PRO A 169 3.70 26.05 -13.24
C PRO A 169 3.29 25.08 -12.11
N ILE A 170 4.19 24.91 -11.15
CA ILE A 170 4.07 23.99 -10.01
C ILE A 170 3.47 24.72 -8.81
N ALA A 171 2.15 24.81 -8.76
CA ALA A 171 1.46 25.21 -7.53
C ALA A 171 0.96 24.01 -6.72
N THR A 172 0.99 22.80 -7.28
CA THR A 172 0.37 21.63 -6.63
C THR A 172 0.96 20.31 -7.14
N VAL A 173 2.26 20.07 -6.92
CA VAL A 173 2.63 18.66 -6.67
C VAL A 173 2.08 18.40 -5.28
N SER A 174 0.86 17.86 -5.23
CA SER A 174 0.19 17.54 -3.98
C SER A 174 1.18 16.76 -3.12
N HIS A 175 1.30 17.16 -1.85
CA HIS A 175 2.07 16.45 -0.82
C HIS A 175 1.91 14.92 -0.91
N SER A 176 0.76 14.46 -1.40
CA SER A 176 0.44 13.08 -1.79
C SER A 176 1.53 12.35 -2.60
N LEU A 177 2.28 13.00 -3.49
CA LEU A 177 3.28 12.34 -4.35
C LEU A 177 4.53 11.86 -3.60
N LEU A 178 4.87 12.53 -2.50
CA LEU A 178 6.04 12.21 -1.66
C LEU A 178 5.67 11.40 -0.42
N ILE A 179 4.39 11.44 -0.04
CA ILE A 179 3.84 10.81 1.18
C ILE A 179 3.41 9.36 0.95
N PHE A 180 3.09 8.95 -0.27
CA PHE A 180 2.57 7.61 -0.53
C PHE A 180 3.51 6.78 -1.42
N GLN A 181 4.22 5.85 -0.77
CA GLN A 181 4.49 4.52 -1.33
C GLN A 181 3.63 3.49 -0.59
#